data_AF-A0A7S3CCW9-F1
#
_entry.id   AF-A0A7S3CCW9-F1
#
_cell.length_a   1.000
_cell.length_b   1.000
_cell.length_c   1.000
_cell.angle_alpha   90.00
_cell.angle_beta   90.00
_cell.angle_gamma   90.00
#
_symmetry.space_group_name_H-M   'P 1'
#
loop_
_entity.id
_entity.type
_entity.pdbx_description
1 polymer ?
#
loop_
_entity_poly.entity_id
_entity_poly.type
_entity_poly.pdbx_seq_one_letter_code
_entity_poly.pdbx_strand_id
1 'polypeptide(L)'
;AVKAEVEASEGRPPLSKSVVVYFSIRDMTKFALLNRVYKAAFGTVNPPSRCCVEMDLGENEWLRIQVLTPAKADLERSREIMHVQSISRWAPSCVGPYSQAARFGGCVYVSGQLGLDPPTMAFVEGETLARELEK
;
A
#
# COMPACT_ATOMS: atom_id res chain seq x y z
N ALA A 1 5.16 20.76 2.50
CA ALA A 1 5.64 20.19 1.22
C ALA A 1 5.33 18.69 1.20
N VAL A 2 5.05 18.10 0.02
CA VAL A 2 4.99 16.63 -0.15
C VAL A 2 6.40 16.16 -0.45
N LYS A 3 6.95 15.24 0.36
CA LYS A 3 8.26 14.65 0.07
C LYS A 3 8.03 13.27 -0.54
N ALA A 4 8.25 13.16 -1.85
CA ALA A 4 8.25 11.89 -2.56
C ALA A 4 9.69 11.42 -2.70
N GLU A 5 10.06 10.39 -1.95
CA GLU A 5 11.34 9.72 -2.09
C GLU A 5 11.12 8.53 -3.02
N VAL A 6 11.57 8.69 -4.26
CA VAL A 6 11.65 7.59 -5.23
C VAL A 6 13.10 7.16 -5.24
N GLU A 7 13.42 6.12 -4.48
CA GLU A 7 14.70 5.43 -4.62
C GLU A 7 14.66 4.63 -5.92
N ALA A 8 15.18 5.24 -6.99
CA ALA A 8 15.39 4.57 -8.26
C ALA A 8 16.89 4.60 -8.56
N SER A 9 17.46 3.41 -8.75
CA SER A 9 18.91 3.24 -8.91
C SER A 9 19.45 3.84 -10.21
N GLU A 10 18.62 4.18 -11.20
CA GLU A 10 19.03 4.82 -12.46
C GLU A 10 17.80 5.32 -13.25
N GLY A 11 17.54 6.64 -13.22
CA GLY A 11 16.37 7.27 -13.85
C GLY A 11 15.05 6.99 -13.11
N ARG A 12 14.03 7.84 -13.26
CA ARG A 12 12.70 7.60 -12.67
C ARG A 12 11.86 6.75 -13.63
N PRO A 13 11.70 5.44 -13.39
CA PRO A 13 10.80 4.63 -14.20
C PRO A 13 9.34 5.08 -14.04
N PRO A 14 8.45 4.73 -15.00
CA PRO A 14 7.04 5.09 -14.92
C PRO A 14 6.38 4.55 -13.66
N LEU A 15 5.52 5.35 -13.01
CA LEU A 15 4.78 4.93 -11.81
C LEU A 15 3.89 3.71 -12.04
N SER A 16 3.48 3.44 -13.28
CA SER A 16 2.73 2.23 -13.65
C SER A 16 3.51 0.95 -13.35
N LYS A 17 4.85 0.99 -13.37
CA LYS A 17 5.74 -0.14 -13.10
C LYS A 17 6.07 -0.35 -11.62
N SER A 18 5.58 0.51 -10.73
CA SER A 18 5.83 0.41 -9.27
C SER A 18 5.40 -0.94 -8.69
N VAL A 19 6.20 -1.52 -7.82
CA VAL A 19 5.87 -2.82 -7.19
C VAL A 19 5.11 -2.61 -5.89
N VAL A 20 5.64 -1.74 -5.03
CA VAL A 20 5.03 -1.39 -3.75
C VAL A 20 5.13 0.12 -3.49
N VAL A 21 4.12 0.66 -2.83
CA VAL A 21 4.03 2.07 -2.44
C VAL A 21 3.72 2.17 -0.94
N TYR A 22 4.52 2.93 -0.22
CA TYR A 22 4.31 3.25 1.18
C TYR A 22 3.89 4.71 1.32
N PHE A 23 2.77 4.92 1.99
CA PHE A 23 2.26 6.23 2.37
C PHE A 23 2.41 6.41 3.87
N SER A 24 3.16 7.44 4.26
CA SER A 24 3.15 7.94 5.63
C SER A 24 2.41 9.28 5.60
N ILE A 25 1.26 9.35 6.27
CA ILE A 25 0.44 10.55 6.35
C ILE A 25 0.45 11.08 7.78
N ARG A 26 0.49 12.40 7.95
CA ARG A 26 0.42 13.01 9.29
C ARG A 26 -1.00 12.97 9.87
N ASP A 27 -2.01 12.96 9.01
CA ASP A 27 -3.40 13.19 9.39
C ASP A 27 -4.33 12.37 8.47
N MET A 28 -4.93 11.32 9.03
CA MET A 28 -5.77 10.36 8.32
C MET A 28 -7.10 10.97 7.84
N THR A 29 -7.49 12.16 8.29
CA THR A 29 -8.64 12.88 7.73
C THR A 29 -8.45 13.18 6.24
N LYS A 30 -7.19 13.28 5.77
CA LYS A 30 -6.83 13.53 4.37
C LYS A 30 -6.72 12.26 3.52
N PHE A 31 -7.00 11.09 4.08
CA PHE A 31 -6.89 9.80 3.38
C PHE A 31 -7.77 9.72 2.12
N ALA A 32 -8.97 10.31 2.15
CA ALA A 32 -9.85 10.35 0.99
C ALA A 32 -9.23 11.14 -0.19
N LEU A 33 -8.59 12.27 0.10
CA LEU A 33 -7.86 13.07 -0.89
C LEU A 33 -6.68 12.28 -1.46
N LEU A 34 -5.90 11.63 -0.58
CA LEU A 34 -4.79 10.77 -0.99
C LEU A 34 -5.25 9.66 -1.95
N ASN A 35 -6.36 8.98 -1.63
CA ASN A 35 -6.92 7.93 -2.48
C ASN A 35 -7.33 8.44 -3.87
N ARG A 36 -7.86 9.68 -3.96
CA ARG A 36 -8.21 10.29 -5.25
C ARG A 36 -6.95 10.50 -6.11
N VAL A 37 -5.90 11.10 -5.53
CA VAL A 37 -4.63 11.35 -6.23
C VAL A 37 -3.96 10.04 -6.63
N TYR A 38 -3.97 9.06 -5.72
CA TYR A 38 -3.43 7.73 -5.98
C TYR A 38 -4.06 7.08 -7.21
N LYS A 39 -5.40 7.06 -7.30
CA LYS A 39 -6.11 6.45 -8.44
C LYS A 39 -5.75 7.12 -9.76
N ALA A 40 -5.57 8.44 -9.75
CA ALA A 40 -5.16 9.19 -10.94
C ALA A 40 -3.70 8.89 -11.35
N ALA A 41 -2.80 8.66 -10.39
CA ALA A 41 -1.39 8.42 -10.65
C ALA A 41 -1.04 6.97 -11.04
N PHE A 42 -1.65 5.99 -10.36
CA PHE A 42 -1.32 4.57 -10.52
C PHE A 42 -2.35 3.78 -11.33
N GLY A 43 -3.50 4.38 -11.64
CA GLY A 43 -4.62 3.71 -12.28
C GLY A 43 -5.34 2.72 -11.37
N THR A 44 -6.33 2.03 -11.95
CA THR A 44 -7.16 1.03 -11.25
C THR A 44 -6.94 -0.40 -11.74
N VAL A 45 -6.33 -0.55 -12.91
CA VAL A 45 -6.00 -1.86 -13.48
C VAL A 45 -4.63 -2.27 -12.95
N ASN A 46 -4.61 -3.36 -12.18
CA ASN A 46 -3.39 -3.96 -11.64
C ASN A 46 -2.51 -3.01 -10.81
N PRO A 47 -3.04 -2.27 -9.81
CA PRO A 47 -2.26 -1.31 -9.02
C PRO A 47 -1.11 -1.98 -8.24
N PRO A 48 -0.10 -1.23 -7.77
CA PRO A 48 0.93 -1.77 -6.90
C PRO A 48 0.36 -2.25 -5.56
N SER A 49 1.18 -3.02 -4.81
CA SER A 49 0.92 -3.20 -3.38
C SER A 49 1.09 -1.88 -2.63
N ARG A 50 0.32 -1.71 -1.55
CA ARG A 50 0.20 -0.44 -0.87
C ARG A 50 0.12 -0.61 0.64
N CYS A 51 0.87 0.21 1.36
CA CYS A 51 0.71 0.39 2.79
C CYS A 51 0.49 1.88 3.08
N CYS A 52 -0.42 2.20 4.00
CA CYS A 52 -0.68 3.57 4.43
C CYS A 52 -0.76 3.59 5.95
N VAL A 53 0.09 4.39 6.59
CA VAL A 53 0.15 4.52 8.05
C VAL A 53 0.08 5.98 8.44
N GLU A 54 -0.61 6.25 9.55
CA GLU A 54 -0.50 7.55 10.21
C GLU A 54 0.77 7.56 11.07
N MET A 55 1.58 8.60 10.94
CA MET A 55 2.73 8.81 11.82
C MET A 55 3.07 10.29 11.88
N ASP A 56 3.72 10.69 12.96
CA ASP A 56 4.28 12.03 13.00
C ASP A 56 5.41 12.17 11.96
N LEU A 57 5.38 13.28 11.24
CA LEU A 57 6.34 13.63 10.19
C LEU A 57 7.05 14.92 10.60
N GLY A 58 8.14 15.31 9.93
CA GLY A 58 8.83 16.58 10.25
C GLY A 58 7.93 17.79 10.02
N GLU A 59 8.09 18.88 10.78
CA GLU A 59 7.14 20.03 10.91
C GLU A 59 6.45 20.47 9.61
N ASN A 60 7.14 20.43 8.46
CA ASN A 60 6.62 20.88 7.16
C ASN A 60 6.19 19.76 6.19
N GLU A 61 6.08 18.51 6.65
CA GLU A 61 5.67 17.35 5.86
C GLU A 61 4.31 16.84 6.33
N TRP A 62 3.32 16.82 5.43
CA TRP A 62 2.00 16.22 5.73
C TRP A 62 1.82 14.83 5.09
N LEU A 63 2.67 14.51 4.12
CA LEU A 63 2.67 13.25 3.37
C LEU A 63 4.09 12.92 2.91
N ARG A 64 4.53 11.70 3.20
CA ARG A 64 5.73 11.09 2.64
C ARG A 64 5.33 9.86 1.83
N ILE A 65 5.89 9.76 0.62
CA ILE A 65 5.63 8.65 -0.30
C ILE A 65 6.95 7.98 -0.62
N GLN A 66 7.01 6.68 -0.39
CA GLN A 66 8.12 5.84 -0.86
C GLN A 66 7.58 4.87 -1.91
N VAL A 67 8.26 4.79 -3.04
CA VAL A 67 7.85 3.94 -4.17
C VAL A 67 9.02 3.06 -4.55
N LEU A 68 8.80 1.74 -4.50
CA LEU A 68 9.76 0.79 -5.04
C LEU A 68 9.41 0.49 -6.50
N THR A 69 10.40 0.64 -7.38
CA THR A 69 10.27 0.38 -8.81
C THR A 69 11.37 -0.58 -9.26
N PRO A 70 11.13 -1.40 -10.30
CA PRO A 70 12.17 -2.23 -10.88
C PRO A 70 13.34 -1.39 -11.40
N ALA A 71 14.54 -1.97 -11.37
CA ALA A 71 15.68 -1.42 -12.09
C ALA A 71 15.37 -1.34 -13.59
N LYS A 72 16.06 -0.45 -14.30
CA LYS A 72 15.84 -0.22 -15.74
C LYS A 72 15.90 -1.50 -16.57
N ALA A 73 16.81 -2.42 -16.23
CA ALA A 73 16.98 -3.71 -16.90
C ALA A 73 15.77 -4.65 -16.75
N ASP A 74 14.95 -4.48 -15.72
CA ASP A 74 13.82 -5.35 -15.40
C ASP A 74 12.45 -4.72 -15.72
N LEU A 75 12.39 -3.55 -16.37
CA LEU A 75 11.13 -2.84 -16.65
C LEU A 75 10.16 -3.62 -17.57
N GLU A 76 10.70 -4.51 -18.40
CA GLU A 76 9.90 -5.38 -19.28
C GLU A 76 9.34 -6.60 -18.54
N ARG A 77 9.84 -6.91 -17.33
CA ARG A 77 9.27 -8.00 -16.54
C ARG A 77 7.90 -7.60 -16.02
N SER A 78 6.92 -8.48 -16.23
CA SER A 78 5.60 -8.35 -15.62
C SER A 78 5.66 -8.64 -14.13
N ARG A 79 4.99 -7.81 -13.33
CA ARG A 79 4.63 -8.18 -11.96
C ARG A 79 3.36 -9.01 -11.98
N GLU A 80 3.28 -9.99 -11.10
CA GLU A 80 2.02 -10.66 -10.79
C GLU A 80 1.40 -10.01 -9.57
N ILE A 81 0.07 -10.03 -9.50
CA ILE A 81 -0.67 -9.42 -8.40
C ILE A 81 -1.75 -10.35 -7.91
N MET A 82 -2.20 -10.10 -6.68
CA MET A 82 -3.31 -10.81 -6.07
C MET A 82 -4.34 -9.84 -5.53
N HIS A 83 -5.60 -10.14 -5.86
CA HIS A 83 -6.80 -9.50 -5.31
C HIS A 83 -7.81 -10.57 -4.93
N VAL A 84 -8.19 -10.63 -3.67
CA VAL A 84 -9.39 -11.35 -3.25
C VAL A 84 -10.60 -10.48 -3.62
N GLN A 85 -11.42 -10.96 -4.56
CA GLN A 85 -12.53 -10.18 -5.13
C GLN A 85 -13.89 -10.48 -4.48
N SER A 86 -13.99 -11.56 -3.68
CA SER A 86 -15.24 -11.99 -3.05
C SER A 86 -15.05 -12.25 -1.56
N ILE A 87 -16.17 -12.25 -0.84
CA ILE A 87 -16.22 -12.68 0.56
C ILE A 87 -15.82 -14.16 0.65
N SER A 88 -14.96 -14.48 1.62
CA SER A 88 -14.43 -15.83 1.80
C SER A 88 -14.18 -16.15 3.26
N ARG A 89 -13.88 -17.42 3.57
CA ARG A 89 -13.48 -17.84 4.93
C ARG A 89 -11.96 -17.79 5.17
N TRP A 90 -11.17 -17.61 4.11
CA TRP A 90 -9.72 -17.78 4.16
C TRP A 90 -8.94 -16.45 4.05
N ALA A 91 -9.53 -15.42 3.45
CA ALA A 91 -8.89 -14.10 3.34
C ALA A 91 -9.90 -12.96 3.16
N PRO A 92 -9.65 -11.76 3.73
CA PRO A 92 -10.51 -10.60 3.53
C PRO A 92 -10.53 -10.16 2.07
N SER A 93 -11.69 -9.70 1.61
CA SER A 93 -11.83 -9.08 0.29
C SER A 93 -11.05 -7.77 0.21
N CYS A 94 -10.52 -7.43 -0.97
CA CYS A 94 -9.75 -6.20 -1.15
C CYS A 94 -10.65 -4.96 -1.07
N VAL A 95 -10.38 -4.08 -0.09
CA VAL A 95 -11.22 -2.90 0.21
C VAL A 95 -10.80 -1.61 -0.50
N GLY A 96 -9.72 -1.63 -1.29
CA GLY A 96 -9.17 -0.40 -1.86
C GLY A 96 -8.50 -0.58 -3.21
N PRO A 97 -8.07 0.54 -3.83
CA PRO A 97 -7.43 0.54 -5.15
C PRO A 97 -5.97 0.09 -5.04
N TYR A 98 -5.69 -1.10 -4.56
CA TYR A 98 -4.33 -1.64 -4.40
C TYR A 98 -4.34 -3.15 -4.56
N SER A 99 -3.16 -3.76 -4.76
CA SER A 99 -3.03 -5.22 -4.81
C SER A 99 -2.62 -5.76 -3.45
N GLN A 100 -3.38 -6.71 -2.89
CA GLN A 100 -3.08 -7.29 -1.58
C GLN A 100 -1.68 -7.88 -1.52
N ALA A 101 -1.22 -8.46 -2.64
CA ALA A 101 0.18 -8.81 -2.85
C ALA A 101 0.60 -8.53 -4.30
N ALA A 102 1.89 -8.29 -4.49
CA ALA A 102 2.56 -8.20 -5.78
C ALA A 102 3.82 -9.07 -5.76
N ARG A 103 4.01 -9.91 -6.78
CA ARG A 103 5.19 -10.76 -6.94
C ARG A 103 6.08 -10.18 -8.04
N PHE A 104 7.35 -9.94 -7.71
CA PHE A 104 8.34 -9.43 -8.65
C PHE A 104 9.75 -9.86 -8.24
N GLY A 105 10.56 -10.31 -9.21
CA GLY A 105 11.97 -10.66 -8.96
C GLY A 105 12.18 -11.77 -7.92
N GLY A 106 11.23 -12.70 -7.80
CA GLY A 106 11.28 -13.78 -6.79
C GLY A 106 10.77 -13.38 -5.40
N CYS A 107 10.51 -12.09 -5.15
CA CYS A 107 9.94 -11.60 -3.90
C CYS A 107 8.43 -11.41 -4.01
N VAL A 108 7.73 -11.61 -2.88
CA VAL A 108 6.32 -11.23 -2.72
C VAL A 108 6.24 -10.03 -1.79
N TYR A 109 5.70 -8.94 -2.30
CA TYR A 109 5.46 -7.69 -1.60
C TYR A 109 4.00 -7.69 -1.15
N VAL A 110 3.77 -7.48 0.14
CA VAL A 110 2.43 -7.54 0.73
C VAL A 110 1.97 -6.13 1.11
N SER A 111 0.69 -5.85 0.88
CA SER A 111 0.08 -4.59 1.31
C SER A 111 -0.09 -4.52 2.83
N GLY A 112 -0.36 -3.31 3.34
CA GLY A 112 -0.80 -3.17 4.73
C GLY A 112 -2.04 -4.02 4.99
N GLN A 113 -2.07 -4.71 6.14
CA GLN A 113 -3.16 -5.60 6.51
C GLN A 113 -4.04 -4.92 7.56
N LEU A 114 -5.36 -5.00 7.35
CA LEU A 114 -6.35 -4.62 8.35
C LEU A 114 -6.79 -5.89 9.07
N GLY A 115 -7.00 -5.81 10.38
CA GLY A 115 -7.50 -6.92 11.21
C GLY A 115 -8.98 -7.20 10.98
N LEU A 116 -9.35 -7.54 9.75
CA LEU A 116 -10.72 -7.84 9.33
C LEU A 116 -10.98 -9.34 9.39
N ASP A 117 -12.13 -9.72 9.93
CA ASP A 117 -12.66 -11.08 9.84
C ASP A 117 -13.13 -11.37 8.40
N PRO A 118 -12.56 -12.37 7.69
CA PRO A 118 -12.85 -12.58 6.27
C PRO A 118 -14.33 -12.77 5.88
N PRO A 119 -15.15 -13.54 6.63
CA PRO A 119 -16.56 -13.74 6.30
C PRO A 119 -17.42 -12.49 6.49
N THR A 120 -17.10 -11.64 7.48
CA THR A 120 -17.94 -10.48 7.83
C THR A 120 -17.39 -9.16 7.31
N MET A 121 -16.10 -9.09 7.00
CA MET A 121 -15.36 -7.86 6.72
C MET A 121 -15.45 -6.82 7.86
N ALA A 122 -15.82 -7.25 9.07
CA ALA A 122 -15.79 -6.44 10.27
C ALA A 122 -14.41 -6.52 10.92
N PHE A 123 -14.04 -5.49 11.69
CA PHE A 123 -12.85 -5.59 12.53
C PHE A 123 -13.07 -6.67 13.60
N VAL A 124 -12.05 -7.51 13.81
CA VAL A 124 -12.08 -8.50 14.87
C VAL A 124 -12.10 -7.77 16.21
N GLU A 125 -13.11 -8.03 17.03
CA GLU A 125 -13.16 -7.56 18.41
C GLU A 125 -12.12 -8.34 19.23
N GLY A 126 -11.09 -7.65 19.72
CA GLY A 126 -9.96 -8.28 20.42
C GLY A 126 -9.03 -7.26 21.06
N GLU A 127 -8.19 -7.71 21.99
CA GLU A 127 -7.23 -6.87 22.70
C GLU A 127 -6.30 -6.19 21.69
N THR A 128 -6.31 -4.86 21.68
CA THR A 128 -5.27 -4.11 21.00
C THR A 128 -3.93 -4.44 21.66
N LEU A 129 -2.81 -4.33 20.94
CA LEU A 129 -1.47 -4.46 21.53
C LEU A 129 -1.31 -3.58 22.79
N ALA A 130 -2.01 -2.44 22.82
CA ALA A 130 -2.08 -1.56 23.98
C ALA A 130 -2.67 -2.24 25.23
N ARG A 131 -3.70 -3.09 25.08
CA ARG A 131 -4.26 -3.88 26.19
C ARG A 131 -3.38 -5.05 26.63
N GLU A 132 -2.58 -5.62 25.73
CA GLU A 132 -1.62 -6.68 26.09
C GLU A 132 -0.40 -6.13 26.83
N LEU A 133 0.07 -4.92 26.50
CA LEU A 133 1.19 -4.25 27.18
C LEU A 133 0.85 -3.74 28.60
N GLU A 134 -0.43 -3.66 28.94
CA GLU A 134 -0.94 -3.28 30.27
C GLU A 134 -1.07 -4.48 31.23
N LYS A 135 -0.80 -5.71 30.77
CA LYS A 135 -0.77 -6.94 31.59
C LYS A 135 0.64 -7.30 32.02
#